data_AF-A0A661PNZ5-F1
#
_entry.id   AF-A0A661PNZ5-F1
#
_cell.length_a   1.000
_cell.length_b   1.000
_cell.length_c   1.000
_cell.angle_alpha   90.00
_cell.angle_beta   90.00
_cell.angle_gamma   90.00
#
_symmetry.space_group_name_H-M   'P 1'
#
loop_
_entity.id
_entity.type
_entity.pdbx_description
1 polymer ?
#
loop_
_entity_poly.entity_id
_entity_poly.type
_entity_poly.pdbx_seq_one_letter_code
_entity_poly.pdbx_strand_id
1 'polypeptide(L)'
;MDDRIITSGEFYKEVEALPPEKRYSFGISKIDYLTEGFTHGDLVVVSGFTGHGKTSICQTISYNLGQKDVLAMWFSFELSARQFFNKYKGKTVPLFFMPKKNKPYDLEWIDEKIAEGVTDHKVKVVFIDHLHYVVPMLGGQHKKSDMIGDTMRQLKQMAVKYNIVIFLMAHTKQPKDQLTPTLGDLRDSSFVGQESDAVYIIHRPAKRGKRDEFEDYNIFTIVKQRHTGVIGKAIRLEMHNKMFYDEIDSENERAL
;
A
#
# COMPACT_ATOMS: atom_id res chain seq x y z
N MET A 1 -0.63 -33.99 4.34
CA MET A 1 -0.96 -33.54 2.97
C MET A 1 -0.36 -34.55 2.02
N ASP A 2 -1.05 -34.81 0.92
CA ASP A 2 -0.58 -35.67 -0.17
C ASP A 2 0.57 -34.97 -0.90
N ASP A 3 1.81 -35.37 -0.63
CA ASP A 3 3.06 -34.72 -1.11
C ASP A 3 3.62 -35.42 -2.36
N ARG A 4 2.73 -35.86 -3.25
CA ARG A 4 3.10 -36.56 -4.47
C ARG A 4 3.25 -35.61 -5.65
N ILE A 5 4.19 -35.91 -6.53
CA ILE A 5 4.35 -35.21 -7.80
C ILE A 5 3.20 -35.60 -8.72
N ILE A 6 2.42 -34.62 -9.17
CA ILE A 6 1.33 -34.78 -10.13
C ILE A 6 1.66 -34.12 -11.47
N THR A 7 0.97 -34.53 -12.52
CA THR A 7 1.13 -33.95 -13.86
C THR A 7 0.53 -32.54 -13.93
N SER A 8 0.99 -31.74 -14.89
CA SER A 8 0.43 -30.40 -15.14
C SER A 8 -1.07 -30.45 -15.47
N GLY A 9 -1.54 -31.51 -16.13
CA GLY A 9 -2.95 -31.70 -16.46
C GLY A 9 -3.83 -32.04 -15.26
N GLU A 10 -3.32 -32.81 -14.30
CA GLU A 10 -4.00 -33.05 -13.02
C GLU A 10 -4.07 -31.76 -12.21
N PHE A 11 -2.95 -31.06 -12.09
CA PHE A 11 -2.88 -29.81 -11.34
C PHE A 11 -3.78 -28.72 -11.94
N TYR A 12 -3.85 -28.61 -13.27
CA TYR A 12 -4.73 -27.66 -13.94
C TYR A 12 -6.21 -27.90 -13.61
N LYS A 13 -6.67 -29.15 -13.59
CA LYS A 13 -8.04 -29.50 -13.20
C LYS A 13 -8.34 -29.19 -11.74
N GLU A 14 -7.37 -29.41 -10.86
CA GLU A 14 -7.50 -29.01 -9.45
C GLU A 14 -7.64 -27.50 -9.30
N VAL A 15 -6.83 -26.72 -10.05
CA VAL A 15 -6.87 -25.26 -10.05
C VAL A 15 -8.17 -24.72 -10.66
N GLU A 16 -8.67 -25.28 -11.76
CA GLU A 16 -9.95 -24.88 -12.37
C GLU A 16 -11.16 -25.14 -11.45
N ALA A 17 -11.05 -26.09 -10.52
CA ALA A 17 -12.08 -26.35 -9.53
C ALA A 17 -12.06 -25.35 -8.35
N LEU A 18 -10.97 -24.60 -8.18
CA LEU A 18 -10.89 -23.56 -7.15
C LEU A 18 -11.70 -22.31 -7.55
N PRO A 19 -12.29 -21.59 -6.58
CA PRO A 19 -12.93 -20.32 -6.88
C PRO A 19 -11.92 -19.34 -7.49
N PRO A 20 -12.37 -18.42 -8.35
CA PRO A 20 -11.49 -17.43 -8.96
C PRO A 20 -10.80 -16.60 -7.88
N GLU A 21 -9.57 -16.18 -8.18
CA GLU A 21 -8.78 -15.35 -7.29
C GLU A 21 -9.54 -14.06 -6.94
N LYS A 22 -9.71 -13.81 -5.63
CA LYS A 22 -10.41 -12.62 -5.16
C LYS A 22 -9.48 -11.40 -5.25
N ARG A 23 -9.84 -10.48 -6.15
CA ARG A 23 -9.18 -9.17 -6.30
C ARG A 23 -9.95 -8.07 -5.59
N TYR A 24 -9.21 -7.12 -5.03
CA TYR A 24 -9.71 -5.93 -4.37
C TYR A 24 -9.36 -4.70 -5.19
N SER A 25 -10.30 -3.78 -5.30
CA SER A 25 -10.10 -2.49 -5.97
C SER A 25 -9.49 -1.45 -5.03
N PHE A 26 -8.66 -0.57 -5.56
CA PHE A 26 -8.27 0.70 -4.94
C PHE A 26 -9.48 1.64 -4.76
N GLY A 27 -10.49 1.52 -5.62
CA GLY A 27 -11.66 2.41 -5.65
C GLY A 27 -11.35 3.76 -6.30
N ILE A 28 -10.39 3.77 -7.22
CA ILE A 28 -10.05 4.92 -8.08
C ILE A 28 -9.99 4.36 -9.49
N SER A 29 -10.90 4.81 -10.36
CA SER A 29 -11.26 4.12 -11.60
C SER A 29 -10.07 3.82 -12.51
N LYS A 30 -9.20 4.81 -12.74
CA LYS A 30 -8.03 4.68 -13.61
C LYS A 30 -6.91 3.85 -12.98
N ILE A 31 -6.79 3.85 -11.65
CA ILE A 31 -5.84 2.96 -10.96
C ILE A 31 -6.32 1.52 -11.12
N ASP A 32 -7.59 1.26 -10.84
CA ASP A 32 -8.18 -0.08 -10.96
C ASP A 32 -8.09 -0.62 -12.38
N TYR A 33 -8.37 0.21 -13.39
CA TYR A 33 -8.24 -0.15 -14.80
C TYR A 33 -6.81 -0.59 -15.19
N LEU A 34 -5.79 0.11 -14.70
CA LEU A 34 -4.39 -0.16 -15.07
C LEU A 34 -3.76 -1.29 -14.25
N THR A 35 -4.29 -1.57 -13.05
CA THR A 35 -3.67 -2.50 -12.09
C THR A 35 -4.44 -3.80 -11.93
N GLU A 36 -5.71 -3.84 -12.35
CA GLU A 36 -6.66 -4.90 -12.01
C GLU A 36 -6.74 -5.15 -10.49
N GLY A 37 -6.52 -4.09 -9.71
CA GLY A 37 -6.55 -4.10 -8.26
C GLY A 37 -5.32 -4.75 -7.62
N PHE A 38 -5.57 -5.44 -6.51
CA PHE A 38 -4.58 -6.18 -5.73
C PHE A 38 -5.22 -7.43 -5.14
N THR A 39 -4.41 -8.44 -4.82
CA THR A 39 -4.89 -9.76 -4.41
C THR A 39 -4.17 -10.27 -3.17
N HIS A 40 -4.74 -11.30 -2.55
CA HIS A 40 -4.16 -11.92 -1.38
C HIS A 40 -2.72 -12.39 -1.60
N GLY A 41 -1.91 -12.27 -0.55
CA GLY A 41 -0.49 -12.54 -0.62
C GLY A 41 0.34 -11.35 -1.11
N ASP A 42 -0.27 -10.30 -1.68
CA ASP A 42 0.48 -9.14 -2.18
C ASP A 42 1.12 -8.33 -1.05
N LEU A 43 2.39 -7.99 -1.25
CA LEU A 43 3.06 -6.89 -0.56
C LEU A 43 3.10 -5.67 -1.50
N VAL A 44 2.28 -4.68 -1.21
CA VAL A 44 2.16 -3.44 -1.97
C VAL A 44 2.93 -2.33 -1.27
N VAL A 45 3.86 -1.68 -1.96
CA VAL A 45 4.60 -0.55 -1.41
C VAL A 45 4.07 0.76 -1.97
N VAL A 46 3.72 1.70 -1.08
CA VAL A 46 3.33 3.06 -1.43
C VAL A 46 4.38 4.02 -0.93
N SER A 47 5.06 4.70 -1.86
CA SER A 47 6.16 5.60 -1.55
C SER A 47 5.91 7.02 -2.02
N GLY A 48 6.75 7.95 -1.56
CA GLY A 48 6.64 9.38 -1.82
C GLY A 48 7.31 10.24 -0.75
N PHE A 49 7.43 11.54 -1.01
CA PHE A 49 8.01 12.48 -0.05
C PHE A 49 7.07 12.73 1.14
N THR A 50 7.63 13.24 2.23
CA THR A 50 6.84 13.66 3.40
C THR A 50 5.89 14.78 3.00
N GLY A 51 4.61 14.69 3.40
CA GLY A 51 3.59 15.68 3.03
C GLY A 51 3.01 15.52 1.62
N HIS A 52 3.51 14.61 0.79
CA HIS A 52 3.04 14.43 -0.59
C HIS A 52 1.88 13.43 -0.72
N GLY A 53 1.31 12.94 0.38
CA GLY A 53 0.03 12.24 0.36
C GLY A 53 0.06 10.71 0.46
N LYS A 54 1.18 10.07 0.83
CA LYS A 54 1.28 8.61 1.08
C LYS A 54 0.19 8.07 2.01
N THR A 55 0.14 8.57 3.24
CA THR A 55 -0.89 8.18 4.20
C THR A 55 -2.28 8.54 3.70
N SER A 56 -2.42 9.67 2.99
CA SER A 56 -3.69 10.12 2.43
C SER A 56 -4.24 9.21 1.32
N ILE A 57 -3.39 8.64 0.46
CA ILE A 57 -3.83 7.69 -0.57
C ILE A 57 -4.17 6.34 0.06
N CYS A 58 -3.38 5.86 1.02
CA CYS A 58 -3.72 4.65 1.77
C CYS A 58 -5.04 4.81 2.55
N GLN A 59 -5.28 5.97 3.18
CA GLN A 59 -6.56 6.27 3.84
C GLN A 59 -7.74 6.36 2.85
N THR A 60 -7.50 6.86 1.64
CA THR A 60 -8.52 6.86 0.57
C THR A 60 -8.86 5.43 0.16
N ILE A 61 -7.85 4.59 -0.08
CA ILE A 61 -8.05 3.17 -0.41
C ILE A 61 -8.80 2.47 0.74
N SER A 62 -8.38 2.67 1.98
CA SER A 62 -9.05 2.11 3.16
C SER A 62 -10.50 2.57 3.28
N TYR A 63 -10.80 3.82 2.90
CA TYR A 63 -12.17 4.33 2.86
C TYR A 63 -13.00 3.60 1.81
N ASN A 64 -12.49 3.48 0.59
CA ASN A 64 -13.18 2.81 -0.51
C ASN A 64 -13.40 1.31 -0.23
N LEU A 65 -12.42 0.65 0.42
CA LEU A 65 -12.55 -0.74 0.87
C LEU A 65 -13.67 -0.89 1.90
N GLY A 66 -13.76 0.04 2.86
CA GLY A 66 -14.84 0.04 3.85
C GLY A 66 -16.23 0.22 3.24
N GLN A 67 -16.37 0.97 2.14
CA GLN A 67 -17.64 1.08 1.41
C GLN A 67 -18.04 -0.22 0.68
N LYS A 68 -17.09 -1.15 0.49
CA LYS A 68 -17.30 -2.45 -0.15
C LYS A 68 -17.25 -3.61 0.85
N ASP A 69 -17.43 -3.31 2.15
CA ASP A 69 -17.38 -4.26 3.27
C ASP A 69 -16.07 -5.07 3.33
N VAL A 70 -14.97 -4.49 2.84
CA VAL A 70 -13.63 -5.09 2.94
C VAL A 70 -12.93 -4.56 4.19
N LEU A 71 -12.77 -5.45 5.16
CA LEU A 71 -12.23 -5.11 6.47
C LEU A 71 -10.72 -4.91 6.42
N ALA A 72 -10.30 -3.70 6.78
CA ALA A 72 -8.90 -3.31 6.84
C ALA A 72 -8.39 -3.20 8.28
N MET A 73 -7.08 -3.31 8.48
CA MET A 73 -6.40 -3.01 9.74
C MET A 73 -5.25 -2.02 9.50
N TRP A 74 -5.02 -1.12 10.45
CA TRP A 74 -3.97 -0.12 10.39
C TRP A 74 -2.98 -0.23 11.55
N PHE A 75 -1.70 -0.24 11.21
CA PHE A 75 -0.57 0.04 12.10
C PHE A 75 -0.06 1.46 11.79
N SER A 76 -0.60 2.46 12.48
CA SER A 76 -0.23 3.87 12.29
C SER A 76 0.73 4.33 13.36
N PHE A 77 2.02 4.44 13.02
CA PHE A 77 3.07 4.91 13.94
C PHE A 77 3.40 6.39 13.80
N GLU A 78 3.22 6.96 12.60
CA GLU A 78 3.62 8.35 12.30
C GLU A 78 2.60 9.39 12.75
N LEU A 79 1.30 9.09 12.63
CA LEU A 79 0.22 10.02 12.99
C LEU A 79 -0.32 9.76 14.39
N SER A 80 -0.60 10.85 15.13
CA SER A 80 -1.47 10.76 16.29
C SER A 80 -2.89 10.34 15.89
N ALA A 81 -3.61 9.66 16.78
CA ALA A 81 -5.00 9.25 16.52
C ALA A 81 -5.88 10.43 16.05
N ARG A 82 -5.71 11.61 16.64
CA ARG A 82 -6.46 12.81 16.25
C ARG A 82 -6.18 13.23 14.80
N GLN A 83 -4.92 13.23 14.38
CA GLN A 83 -4.54 13.56 13.01
C GLN A 83 -5.05 12.50 12.03
N PHE A 84 -4.93 11.21 12.39
CA PHE A 84 -5.42 10.10 11.59
C PHE A 84 -6.93 10.25 11.31
N PHE A 85 -7.74 10.42 12.35
CA PHE A 85 -9.20 10.52 12.22
C PHE A 85 -9.69 11.84 11.63
N ASN A 86 -8.89 12.92 11.64
CA ASN A 86 -9.26 14.18 11.00
C ASN A 86 -9.51 14.05 9.49
N LYS A 87 -8.95 13.01 8.84
CA LYS A 87 -9.21 12.65 7.45
C LYS A 87 -10.69 12.34 7.18
N TYR A 88 -11.39 11.83 8.18
CA TYR A 88 -12.80 11.43 8.14
C TYR A 88 -13.74 12.46 8.78
N LYS A 89 -13.25 13.63 9.20
CA LYS A 89 -14.14 14.68 9.74
C LYS A 89 -15.12 15.13 8.65
N GLY A 90 -16.42 15.08 8.97
CA GLY A 90 -17.51 15.45 8.05
C GLY A 90 -18.05 14.29 7.20
N LYS A 91 -17.63 13.04 7.49
CA LYS A 91 -18.11 11.83 6.82
C LYS A 91 -18.18 10.66 7.81
N THR A 92 -18.83 9.57 7.41
CA THR A 92 -18.84 8.32 8.17
C THR A 92 -17.44 7.70 8.16
N VAL A 93 -16.96 7.32 9.34
CA VAL A 93 -15.67 6.61 9.47
C VAL A 93 -15.90 5.17 8.99
N PRO A 94 -15.11 4.68 8.02
CA PRO A 94 -15.22 3.29 7.54
C PRO A 94 -14.81 2.33 8.67
N LEU A 95 -15.39 1.13 8.68
CA LEU A 95 -14.99 0.10 9.63
C LEU A 95 -13.59 -0.44 9.28
N PHE A 96 -12.61 -0.09 10.11
CA PHE A 96 -11.28 -0.68 10.10
C PHE A 96 -10.80 -0.89 11.54
N PHE A 97 -9.81 -1.76 11.71
CA PHE A 97 -9.25 -2.12 13.01
C PHE A 97 -7.92 -1.42 13.23
N MET A 98 -7.62 -1.10 14.48
CA MET A 98 -6.33 -0.53 14.90
C MET A 98 -5.94 -1.11 16.26
N PRO A 99 -4.67 -1.42 16.51
CA PRO A 99 -4.20 -1.68 17.86
C PRO A 99 -4.40 -0.45 18.75
N LYS A 100 -4.85 -0.67 19.99
CA LYS A 100 -5.02 0.43 20.96
C LYS A 100 -3.69 1.08 21.37
N LYS A 101 -2.61 0.30 21.35
CA LYS A 101 -1.24 0.73 21.60
C LYS A 101 -0.34 0.11 20.54
N ASN A 102 0.60 0.91 20.02
CA ASN A 102 1.56 0.46 19.02
C ASN A 102 2.90 0.11 19.67
N LYS A 103 3.53 -0.97 19.22
CA LYS A 103 4.92 -1.32 19.56
C LYS A 103 5.78 -1.19 18.30
N PRO A 104 6.46 -0.05 18.08
CA PRO A 104 7.36 0.07 16.94
C PRO A 104 8.55 -0.87 17.09
N TYR A 105 9.13 -1.29 15.97
CA TYR A 105 10.32 -2.14 15.84
C TYR A 105 10.13 -3.59 16.30
N ASP A 106 8.88 -4.01 16.51
CA ASP A 106 8.50 -5.33 17.01
C ASP A 106 7.66 -6.05 15.95
N LEU A 107 8.34 -6.77 15.03
CA LEU A 107 7.69 -7.51 13.95
C LEU A 107 6.91 -8.72 14.45
N GLU A 108 7.33 -9.32 15.55
CA GLU A 108 6.63 -10.43 16.19
C GLU A 108 5.27 -9.95 16.70
N TRP A 109 5.23 -8.80 17.39
CA TRP A 109 3.98 -8.18 17.78
C TRP A 109 3.08 -7.80 16.59
N ILE A 110 3.66 -7.38 15.46
CA ILE A 110 2.88 -7.11 14.24
C ILE A 110 2.26 -8.41 13.70
N ASP A 111 3.03 -9.51 13.64
CA ASP A 111 2.54 -10.85 13.26
C ASP A 111 1.36 -11.28 14.13
N GLU A 112 1.51 -11.17 15.46
CA GLU A 112 0.46 -11.48 16.44
C GLU A 112 -0.82 -10.68 16.19
N LYS A 113 -0.69 -9.36 15.97
CA LYS A 113 -1.86 -8.48 15.76
C LYS A 113 -2.52 -8.70 14.40
N ILE A 114 -1.75 -9.03 13.37
CA ILE A 114 -2.29 -9.46 12.09
C ILE A 114 -3.07 -10.77 12.27
N ALA A 115 -2.52 -11.74 12.99
CA ALA A 115 -3.18 -13.02 13.27
C ALA A 115 -4.52 -12.84 14.01
N GLU A 116 -4.54 -11.99 15.04
CA GLU A 116 -5.75 -11.59 15.78
C GLU A 116 -6.77 -10.94 14.83
N GLY A 117 -6.36 -9.95 14.04
CA GLY A 117 -7.22 -9.27 13.07
C GLY A 117 -7.83 -10.22 12.03
N VAL A 118 -7.07 -11.18 11.55
CA VAL A 118 -7.55 -12.16 10.56
C VAL A 118 -8.51 -13.17 11.20
N THR A 119 -8.20 -13.65 12.40
CA THR A 119 -8.98 -14.69 13.08
C THR A 119 -10.30 -14.14 13.61
N ASP A 120 -10.24 -13.03 14.37
CA ASP A 120 -11.34 -12.50 15.16
C ASP A 120 -12.18 -11.49 14.37
N HIS A 121 -11.56 -10.83 13.40
CA HIS A 121 -12.17 -9.72 12.67
C HIS A 121 -12.21 -9.91 11.15
N LYS A 122 -11.71 -11.04 10.63
CA LYS A 122 -11.71 -11.38 9.20
C LYS A 122 -11.06 -10.30 8.32
N VAL A 123 -10.05 -9.61 8.86
CA VAL A 123 -9.25 -8.61 8.12
C VAL A 123 -8.70 -9.21 6.83
N LYS A 124 -8.76 -8.43 5.74
CA LYS A 124 -8.25 -8.81 4.41
C LYS A 124 -7.13 -7.91 3.91
N VAL A 125 -7.05 -6.70 4.44
CA VAL A 125 -6.04 -5.70 4.03
C VAL A 125 -5.41 -5.08 5.27
N VAL A 126 -4.10 -4.99 5.30
CA VAL A 126 -3.33 -4.39 6.39
C VAL A 126 -2.53 -3.22 5.85
N PHE A 127 -2.59 -2.08 6.51
CA PHE A 127 -1.80 -0.89 6.22
C PHE A 127 -0.76 -0.68 7.32
N ILE A 128 0.51 -0.47 6.94
CA ILE A 128 1.64 -0.23 7.86
C ILE A 128 2.28 1.11 7.52
N ASP A 129 2.13 2.09 8.42
CA ASP A 129 2.63 3.46 8.28
C ASP A 129 3.67 3.77 9.36
N HIS A 130 4.98 3.65 9.11
CA HIS A 130 5.67 3.34 7.85
C HIS A 130 6.86 2.39 8.09
N LEU A 131 7.54 1.97 7.01
CA LEU A 131 8.63 0.97 7.00
C LEU A 131 9.69 1.18 8.10
N HIS A 132 10.15 2.40 8.35
CA HIS A 132 11.17 2.64 9.37
C HIS A 132 10.73 2.29 10.79
N TYR A 133 9.42 2.27 11.08
CA TYR A 133 8.89 1.86 12.38
C TYR A 133 8.75 0.35 12.54
N VAL A 134 8.97 -0.44 11.49
CA VAL A 134 8.92 -1.91 11.55
C VAL A 134 10.28 -2.55 11.36
N VAL A 135 11.28 -1.77 10.94
CA VAL A 135 12.68 -2.22 10.80
C VAL A 135 13.43 -1.97 12.10
N PRO A 136 13.94 -3.01 12.79
CA PRO A 136 14.66 -2.82 14.05
C PRO A 136 15.90 -1.93 13.88
N MET A 137 16.09 -0.95 14.76
CA MET A 137 17.15 0.08 14.64
C MET A 137 18.46 -0.31 15.34
N LEU A 138 18.95 -1.54 15.17
CA LEU A 138 20.19 -2.02 15.79
C LEU A 138 21.34 -2.12 14.75
N GLY A 139 22.38 -1.28 14.88
CA GLY A 139 23.65 -1.41 14.15
C GLY A 139 23.98 -0.33 13.09
N GLY A 140 25.16 -0.47 12.45
CA GLY A 140 25.70 0.45 11.42
C GLY A 140 24.98 0.41 10.06
N GLN A 141 25.37 1.27 9.10
CA GLN A 141 24.63 1.48 7.84
C GLN A 141 24.42 0.22 6.99
N HIS A 142 25.44 -0.63 6.79
CA HIS A 142 25.30 -1.86 5.99
C HIS A 142 24.27 -2.83 6.60
N LYS A 143 24.26 -2.97 7.93
CA LYS A 143 23.26 -3.78 8.63
C LYS A 143 21.84 -3.28 8.40
N LYS A 144 21.63 -1.97 8.22
CA LYS A 144 20.29 -1.41 8.02
C LYS A 144 19.66 -1.82 6.68
N SER A 145 20.44 -1.91 5.61
CA SER A 145 19.92 -2.31 4.29
C SER A 145 19.46 -3.77 4.33
N ASP A 146 20.27 -4.66 4.92
CA ASP A 146 19.94 -6.08 5.05
C ASP A 146 18.70 -6.27 5.93
N MET A 147 18.61 -5.54 7.05
CA MET A 147 17.44 -5.57 7.93
C MET A 147 16.15 -5.11 7.25
N ILE A 148 16.24 -4.14 6.33
CA ILE A 148 15.08 -3.74 5.51
C ILE A 148 14.66 -4.89 4.61
N GLY A 149 15.61 -5.54 3.93
CA GLY A 149 15.34 -6.73 3.12
C GLY A 149 14.65 -7.84 3.91
N ASP A 150 15.20 -8.19 5.08
CA ASP A 150 14.64 -9.21 5.97
C ASP A 150 13.23 -8.84 6.44
N THR A 151 13.04 -7.57 6.83
CA THR A 151 11.73 -7.06 7.27
C THR A 151 10.70 -7.16 6.14
N MET A 152 11.06 -6.75 4.92
CA MET A 152 10.16 -6.84 3.76
C MET A 152 9.83 -8.28 3.41
N ARG A 153 10.81 -9.19 3.46
CA ARG A 153 10.59 -10.61 3.23
C ARG A 153 9.65 -11.22 4.28
N GLN A 154 9.82 -10.89 5.55
CA GLN A 154 8.91 -11.33 6.61
C GLN A 154 7.49 -10.79 6.39
N LEU A 155 7.34 -9.51 6.02
CA LEU A 155 6.03 -8.95 5.68
C LEU A 155 5.38 -9.66 4.49
N LYS A 156 6.14 -9.96 3.43
CA LYS A 156 5.65 -10.75 2.30
C LYS A 156 5.22 -12.16 2.74
N GLN A 157 5.99 -12.81 3.60
CA GLN A 157 5.64 -14.11 4.17
C GLN A 157 4.35 -14.02 4.99
N MET A 158 4.15 -12.97 5.79
CA MET A 158 2.90 -12.73 6.54
C MET A 158 1.71 -12.55 5.59
N ALA A 159 1.87 -11.76 4.52
CA ALA A 159 0.81 -11.56 3.52
C ALA A 159 0.34 -12.89 2.92
N VAL A 160 1.28 -13.76 2.56
CA VAL A 160 1.01 -15.10 2.01
C VAL A 160 0.42 -16.04 3.09
N LYS A 161 1.07 -16.13 4.25
CA LYS A 161 0.68 -16.98 5.40
C LYS A 161 -0.76 -16.73 5.83
N TYR A 162 -1.15 -15.47 5.96
CA TYR A 162 -2.49 -15.10 6.41
C TYR A 162 -3.49 -14.89 5.29
N ASN A 163 -3.07 -15.05 4.02
CA ASN A 163 -3.91 -14.81 2.86
C ASN A 163 -4.56 -13.40 2.94
N ILE A 164 -3.73 -12.36 3.06
CA ILE A 164 -4.11 -10.94 3.15
C ILE A 164 -3.26 -10.10 2.21
N VAL A 165 -3.64 -8.84 2.01
CA VAL A 165 -2.82 -7.85 1.32
C VAL A 165 -2.17 -6.94 2.34
N ILE A 166 -0.86 -6.66 2.20
CA ILE A 166 -0.16 -5.69 3.05
C ILE A 166 0.24 -4.47 2.21
N PHE A 167 -0.27 -3.30 2.59
CA PHE A 167 0.18 -2.00 2.12
C PHE A 167 1.25 -1.44 3.07
N LEU A 168 2.47 -1.34 2.59
CA LEU A 168 3.61 -0.80 3.32
C LEU A 168 3.96 0.59 2.80
N MET A 169 3.89 1.60 3.68
CA MET A 169 4.35 2.94 3.33
C MET A 169 5.87 3.06 3.50
N ALA A 170 6.52 3.68 2.53
CA ALA A 170 7.96 3.92 2.55
C ALA A 170 8.28 5.37 2.15
N HIS A 171 9.44 5.88 2.58
CA HIS A 171 9.92 7.20 2.14
C HIS A 171 10.83 7.07 0.91
N THR A 172 10.70 8.00 -0.03
CA THR A 172 11.64 8.20 -1.14
C THR A 172 12.69 9.26 -0.80
N LYS A 173 13.85 9.18 -1.46
CA LYS A 173 14.79 10.32 -1.50
C LYS A 173 14.31 11.29 -2.57
N GLN A 174 14.36 12.60 -2.30
CA GLN A 174 14.06 13.62 -3.31
C GLN A 174 15.05 13.52 -4.48
N PRO A 175 14.60 13.27 -5.73
CA PRO A 175 15.46 13.33 -6.89
C PRO A 175 15.92 14.77 -7.10
N LYS A 176 17.18 14.94 -7.49
CA LYS A 176 17.83 16.25 -7.66
C LYS A 176 17.09 17.16 -8.65
N ASP A 177 16.35 16.55 -9.58
CA ASP A 177 15.76 17.25 -10.73
C ASP A 177 14.22 17.37 -10.64
N GLN A 178 13.60 16.98 -9.52
CA GLN A 178 12.14 17.03 -9.28
C GLN A 178 11.27 16.35 -10.36
N LEU A 179 11.87 15.55 -11.24
CA LEU A 179 11.21 14.72 -12.23
C LEU A 179 10.41 13.60 -11.55
N THR A 180 9.46 13.02 -12.29
CA THR A 180 8.66 11.86 -11.88
C THR A 180 9.56 10.81 -11.21
N PRO A 181 9.39 10.52 -9.91
CA PRO A 181 10.30 9.62 -9.23
C PRO A 181 10.18 8.20 -9.78
N THR A 182 11.31 7.51 -9.79
CA THR A 182 11.48 6.16 -10.31
C THR A 182 11.72 5.15 -9.17
N LEU A 183 11.77 3.86 -9.49
CA LEU A 183 12.11 2.83 -8.50
C LEU A 183 13.49 3.09 -7.88
N GLY A 184 14.44 3.60 -8.66
CA GLY A 184 15.80 3.90 -8.20
C GLY A 184 15.85 4.99 -7.13
N ASP A 185 14.84 5.86 -7.07
CA ASP A 185 14.74 6.95 -6.09
C ASP A 185 14.18 6.48 -4.73
N LEU A 186 13.69 5.23 -4.65
CA LEU A 186 13.33 4.63 -3.37
C LEU A 186 14.59 4.40 -2.54
N ARG A 187 14.50 4.70 -1.25
CA ARG A 187 15.54 4.28 -0.31
C ARG A 187 15.54 2.74 -0.25
N ASP A 188 16.71 2.13 -0.37
CA ASP A 188 16.86 0.66 -0.33
C ASP A 188 16.01 -0.05 -1.42
N SER A 189 15.96 0.59 -2.61
CA SER A 189 15.16 0.23 -3.79
C SER A 189 15.35 -1.19 -4.30
N SER A 190 16.50 -1.81 -4.06
CA SER A 190 16.79 -3.20 -4.45
C SER A 190 15.82 -4.17 -3.79
N PHE A 191 15.70 -4.13 -2.46
CA PHE A 191 14.83 -5.00 -1.70
C PHE A 191 13.36 -4.67 -1.92
N VAL A 192 13.03 -3.38 -2.00
CA VAL A 192 11.67 -2.95 -2.34
C VAL A 192 11.26 -3.52 -3.69
N GLY A 193 12.11 -3.38 -4.71
CA GLY A 193 11.86 -3.89 -6.05
C GLY A 193 11.81 -5.42 -6.15
N GLN A 194 12.53 -6.15 -5.30
CA GLN A 194 12.56 -7.62 -5.33
C GLN A 194 11.37 -8.24 -4.61
N GLU A 195 11.06 -7.77 -3.40
CA GLU A 195 10.14 -8.46 -2.48
C GLU A 195 8.68 -8.01 -2.60
N SER A 196 8.42 -6.78 -3.06
CA SER A 196 7.05 -6.29 -3.28
C SER A 196 6.44 -6.84 -4.56
N ASP A 197 5.11 -6.97 -4.63
CA ASP A 197 4.41 -7.34 -5.86
C ASP A 197 4.01 -6.10 -6.68
N ALA A 198 3.72 -4.99 -5.99
CA ALA A 198 3.44 -3.70 -6.61
C ALA A 198 4.13 -2.56 -5.86
N VAL A 199 4.55 -1.55 -6.62
CA VAL A 199 5.18 -0.34 -6.10
C VAL A 199 4.54 0.87 -6.77
N TYR A 200 4.05 1.77 -5.93
CA TYR A 200 3.43 3.02 -6.34
C TYR A 200 4.17 4.19 -5.73
N ILE A 201 4.33 5.27 -6.49
CA ILE A 201 4.87 6.52 -5.97
C ILE A 201 3.83 7.61 -6.10
N ILE A 202 3.49 8.25 -4.99
CA ILE A 202 2.66 9.45 -4.97
C ILE A 202 3.52 10.69 -4.69
N HIS A 203 3.38 11.71 -5.53
CA HIS A 203 4.06 12.99 -5.33
C HIS A 203 3.18 14.15 -5.79
N ARG A 204 3.35 15.34 -5.21
CA ARG A 204 2.89 16.60 -5.80
C ARG A 204 3.99 17.18 -6.69
N PRO A 205 3.71 17.50 -7.96
CA PRO A 205 4.68 18.18 -8.82
C PRO A 205 5.01 19.57 -8.28
N ALA A 206 6.24 20.03 -8.51
CA ALA A 206 6.59 21.42 -8.27
C ALA A 206 6.02 22.32 -9.38
N LYS A 207 5.62 23.53 -9.03
CA LYS A 207 5.16 24.54 -10.00
C LYS A 207 6.31 24.94 -10.90
N ARG A 208 6.01 25.17 -12.18
CA ARG A 208 7.03 25.53 -13.17
C ARG A 208 7.85 26.75 -12.71
N GLY A 209 9.17 26.57 -12.63
CA GLY A 209 10.11 27.63 -12.23
C GLY A 209 10.16 27.91 -10.72
N LYS A 210 9.44 27.15 -9.88
CA LYS A 210 9.38 27.36 -8.44
C LYS A 210 9.58 26.04 -7.69
N ARG A 211 10.76 25.86 -7.09
CA ARG A 211 11.16 24.57 -6.49
C ARG A 211 10.41 24.19 -5.21
N ASP A 212 9.89 25.16 -4.47
CA ASP A 212 9.25 24.95 -3.16
C ASP A 212 7.74 25.25 -3.17
N GLU A 213 7.17 25.57 -4.34
CA GLU A 213 5.73 25.66 -4.53
C GLU A 213 5.27 24.43 -5.29
N PHE A 214 4.24 23.74 -4.77
CA PHE A 214 3.70 22.53 -5.38
C PHE A 214 2.34 22.79 -6.01
N GLU A 215 2.02 22.01 -7.03
CA GLU A 215 0.68 21.95 -7.59
C GLU A 215 -0.32 21.43 -6.54
N ASP A 216 -1.59 21.75 -6.73
CA ASP A 216 -2.71 21.36 -5.86
C ASP A 216 -3.19 19.91 -6.10
N TYR A 217 -2.71 19.29 -7.18
CA TYR A 217 -2.95 17.89 -7.50
C TYR A 217 -1.74 16.99 -7.18
N ASN A 218 -2.03 15.71 -7.10
CA ASN A 218 -1.08 14.64 -6.88
C ASN A 218 -0.89 13.83 -8.17
N ILE A 219 0.30 13.28 -8.37
CA ILE A 219 0.59 12.28 -9.39
C ILE A 219 0.87 10.96 -8.69
N PHE A 220 0.09 9.94 -9.04
CA PHE A 220 0.27 8.56 -8.65
C PHE A 220 0.90 7.78 -9.81
N THR A 221 2.12 7.30 -9.61
CA THR A 221 2.90 6.60 -10.61
C THR A 221 2.98 5.11 -10.29
N ILE A 222 2.64 4.28 -11.27
CA ILE A 222 2.84 2.83 -11.22
C ILE A 222 4.30 2.54 -11.59
N VAL A 223 5.09 2.15 -10.61
CA VAL A 223 6.53 1.89 -10.79
C VAL A 223 6.81 0.41 -10.98
N LYS A 224 6.01 -0.43 -10.32
CA LYS A 224 6.01 -1.89 -10.49
C LYS A 224 4.58 -2.39 -10.32
N GLN A 225 4.16 -3.29 -11.19
CA GLN A 225 2.94 -4.08 -11.03
C GLN A 225 3.18 -5.47 -11.60
N ARG A 226 3.35 -6.46 -10.72
CA ARG A 226 3.69 -7.83 -11.10
C ARG A 226 2.59 -8.54 -11.87
N HIS A 227 1.32 -8.27 -11.55
CA HIS A 227 0.18 -9.00 -12.11
C HIS A 227 -0.10 -8.60 -13.56
N THR A 228 -0.21 -7.31 -13.84
CA THR A 228 -0.53 -6.80 -15.20
C THR A 228 0.71 -6.45 -16.03
N GLY A 229 1.88 -6.31 -15.39
CA GLY A 229 3.11 -5.83 -16.04
C GLY A 229 3.11 -4.33 -16.37
N VAL A 230 2.04 -3.60 -16.04
CA VAL A 230 1.93 -2.16 -16.33
C VAL A 230 2.94 -1.36 -15.49
N ILE A 231 3.78 -0.56 -16.16
CA ILE A 231 4.81 0.27 -15.51
C ILE A 231 4.89 1.65 -16.18
N GLY A 232 5.36 2.65 -15.43
CA GLY A 232 5.61 4.00 -15.92
C GLY A 232 4.36 4.84 -16.17
N LYS A 233 3.16 4.35 -15.84
CA LYS A 233 1.91 5.11 -15.99
C LYS A 233 1.74 6.07 -14.80
N ALA A 234 1.47 7.33 -15.12
CA ALA A 234 1.22 8.40 -14.16
C ALA A 234 -0.26 8.82 -14.22
N ILE A 235 -0.89 8.93 -13.06
CA ILE A 235 -2.31 9.22 -12.90
C ILE A 235 -2.42 10.49 -12.06
N ARG A 236 -3.10 11.50 -12.60
CA ARG A 236 -3.43 12.71 -11.85
C ARG A 236 -4.56 12.39 -10.87
N LEU A 237 -4.35 12.77 -9.62
CA LEU A 237 -5.31 12.66 -8.53
C LEU A 237 -5.56 14.02 -7.91
N GLU A 238 -6.81 14.34 -7.65
CA GLU A 238 -7.23 15.54 -6.95
C GLU A 238 -7.81 15.19 -5.58
N MET A 239 -7.65 16.08 -4.61
CA MET A 239 -8.18 15.86 -3.27
C MET A 239 -9.47 16.63 -3.06
N HIS A 240 -10.59 15.92 -3.09
CA HIS A 240 -11.92 16.46 -2.81
C HIS A 240 -12.44 15.89 -1.49
N ASN A 241 -13.01 16.74 -0.64
CA ASN A 241 -13.49 16.31 0.69
C ASN A 241 -12.46 15.51 1.50
N LYS A 242 -11.16 15.76 1.32
CA LYS A 242 -10.05 15.01 1.90
C LYS A 242 -9.89 13.56 1.40
N MET A 243 -10.49 13.12 0.30
CA MET A 243 -10.19 11.85 -0.37
C MET A 243 -9.59 12.10 -1.75
N PHE A 244 -8.81 11.15 -2.26
CA PHE A 244 -8.28 11.24 -3.61
C PHE A 244 -9.26 10.66 -4.63
N TYR A 245 -9.38 11.36 -5.75
CA TYR A 245 -10.15 10.94 -6.91
C TYR A 245 -9.31 11.20 -8.17
N ASP A 246 -9.50 10.40 -9.21
CA ASP A 246 -8.97 10.74 -10.53
C ASP A 246 -9.94 11.68 -11.27
N GLU A 247 -9.59 12.06 -12.50
CA GLU A 247 -10.42 12.95 -13.33
C GLU A 247 -11.82 12.37 -13.59
N ILE A 248 -11.95 11.05 -13.79
CA ILE A 248 -13.21 10.37 -14.08
C ILE A 248 -14.10 10.39 -12.84
N ASP A 249 -13.53 10.06 -11.69
CA ASP A 249 -14.24 10.01 -10.42
C ASP A 249 -14.63 11.42 -9.94
N SER A 250 -13.80 12.43 -10.22
CA SER A 250 -14.05 13.84 -9.85
C SER A 250 -15.25 14.44 -10.59
N GLU A 251 -15.47 14.06 -11.86
CA GLU A 251 -16.65 14.49 -12.61
C GLU A 251 -17.93 13.89 -12.01
N ASN A 252 -17.89 12.63 -11.60
CA ASN A 252 -19.02 11.95 -10.98
C ASN A 252 -19.35 12.52 -9.57
N GLU A 253 -18.33 12.87 -8.77
CA GLU A 253 -18.55 13.48 -7.45
C GLU A 253 -19.19 14.87 -7.57
N ARG A 254 -18.84 15.67 -8.58
CA ARG A 254 -19.43 17.00 -8.81
C ARG A 254 -20.87 16.96 -9.33
N ALA A 255 -21.31 15.82 -9.86
CA ALA A 255 -22.66 15.62 -10.36
C ALA A 255 -23.66 15.18 -9.28
N LEU A 256 -23.18 14.85 -8.08
CA LEU A 256 -23.96 14.44 -6.89
C LEU A 256 -24.12 15.61 -5.90
#